data_AF-A0A9P5S024-F1
#
_entry.id   AF-A0A9P5S024-F1
#
_cell.length_a   1.000
_cell.length_b   1.000
_cell.length_c   1.000
_cell.angle_alpha   90.00
_cell.angle_beta   90.00
_cell.angle_gamma   90.00
#
_symmetry.space_group_name_H-M   'P 1'
#
loop_
_entity.id
_entity.type
_entity.pdbx_description
1 polymer ?
#
loop_
_entity_poly.entity_id
_entity_poly.type
_entity_poly.pdbx_seq_one_letter_code
_entity_poly.pdbx_strand_id
1 'polypeptide(L)'
;MEQPEEISDSVRPEGYQGLTSQTNVNKILPYLLHCPRTGEGVKLCQSKGKAVILSLGGAAGAYGFSDDAEAKDFAHTIWNLFLGGSSKTRPLDDAILDGVDLDIEGGSALGYPAFIAELRSLFVADSTKQYYITAAPQCPFPDAYLGTTLQSAWVDMVFVQYYNNYCGTQAYGSFNFNFEQWDNWAKTVSVNKDVKVYLGVPASRTAANAGYVSIKRLEEIMDSVRCNYTSFGGVMMWDMSQSYGNLEPGTEYSAAAAKSLKRPRHLVCSGNEPAKAPVPAPAPPPAPAPPPPAPAPPPSETASAPYES
;
A
#
# COMPACT_ATOMS: atom_id res chain seq x y z
N MET A 1 -44.60 1.81 -17.61
CA MET A 1 -43.34 1.13 -17.97
C MET A 1 -42.73 2.01 -19.05
N GLU A 2 -42.15 3.14 -18.62
CA GLU A 2 -41.52 4.13 -19.49
C GLU A 2 -40.01 3.95 -19.38
N GLN A 3 -39.35 3.93 -20.53
CA GLN A 3 -37.90 3.85 -20.63
C GLN A 3 -37.29 5.17 -20.11
N PRO A 4 -36.20 5.13 -19.32
CA PRO A 4 -35.50 6.35 -18.96
C PRO A 4 -34.70 6.87 -20.16
N GLU A 5 -34.85 8.17 -20.41
CA GLU A 5 -34.20 8.96 -21.45
C GLU A 5 -32.66 8.88 -21.38
N GLU A 6 -32.02 8.91 -22.56
CA GLU A 6 -30.57 9.01 -22.75
C GLU A 6 -30.00 10.23 -21.99
N ILE A 7 -29.07 9.96 -21.08
CA ILE A 7 -28.29 11.01 -20.41
C ILE A 7 -27.28 11.56 -21.43
N SER A 8 -27.46 12.83 -21.79
CA SER A 8 -26.62 13.58 -22.72
C SER A 8 -25.13 13.54 -22.36
N ASP A 9 -24.30 13.44 -23.38
CA ASP A 9 -22.82 13.36 -23.35
C ASP A 9 -22.10 14.65 -22.87
N SER A 10 -22.78 15.55 -22.16
CA SER A 10 -22.30 16.92 -21.91
C SER A 10 -21.46 17.16 -20.65
N VAL A 11 -21.02 16.10 -19.95
CA VAL A 11 -20.13 16.23 -18.76
C VAL A 11 -18.88 15.35 -18.89
N ARG A 12 -18.28 15.29 -20.07
CA ARG A 12 -16.91 14.77 -20.22
C ARG A 12 -15.94 15.95 -20.33
N PRO A 13 -14.89 16.05 -19.50
CA PRO A 13 -13.82 17.01 -19.72
C PRO A 13 -13.28 16.85 -21.16
N GLU A 14 -13.26 17.94 -21.91
CA GLU A 14 -12.64 17.99 -23.24
C GLU A 14 -11.18 17.50 -23.14
N GLY A 15 -10.92 16.30 -23.67
CA GLY A 15 -9.63 15.63 -23.59
C GLY A 15 -9.68 14.10 -23.66
N TYR A 16 -10.84 13.49 -23.38
CA TYR A 16 -10.99 12.02 -23.38
C TYR A 16 -11.43 11.39 -24.71
N GLN A 17 -11.61 12.18 -25.77
CA GLN A 17 -11.99 11.66 -27.09
C GLN A 17 -10.73 11.39 -27.96
N GLY A 18 -10.28 10.14 -27.94
CA GLY A 18 -9.40 9.56 -28.95
C GLY A 18 -8.05 9.07 -28.43
N LEU A 19 -7.98 7.83 -27.96
CA LEU A 19 -6.73 7.10 -27.65
C LEU A 19 -6.35 6.09 -28.77
N THR A 20 -6.85 6.26 -29.99
CA THR A 20 -6.88 5.17 -30.99
C THR A 20 -5.84 5.24 -32.11
N SER A 21 -4.87 6.16 -32.09
CA SER A 21 -3.74 6.08 -33.03
C SER A 21 -2.58 5.33 -32.39
N GLN A 22 -2.68 4.00 -32.40
CA GLN A 22 -1.60 3.10 -32.03
C GLN A 22 -1.06 2.47 -33.30
N THR A 23 0.23 2.60 -33.55
CA THR A 23 0.92 1.96 -34.69
C THR A 23 2.12 1.18 -34.17
N ASN A 24 2.45 0.05 -34.80
CA ASN A 24 3.60 -0.74 -34.40
C ASN A 24 4.88 0.00 -34.78
N VAL A 25 5.74 0.29 -33.80
CA VAL A 25 6.92 1.17 -33.99
C VAL A 25 8.20 0.45 -34.36
N ASN A 26 8.24 -0.89 -34.30
CA ASN A 26 9.50 -1.62 -34.38
C ASN A 26 9.38 -2.96 -35.10
N LYS A 27 10.32 -3.25 -36.02
CA LYS A 27 10.46 -4.57 -36.66
C LYS A 27 10.99 -5.65 -35.72
N ILE A 28 11.66 -5.25 -34.63
CA ILE A 28 12.27 -6.11 -33.62
C ILE A 28 11.33 -6.34 -32.43
N LEU A 29 10.49 -5.35 -32.10
CA LEU A 29 9.44 -5.46 -31.08
C LEU A 29 8.07 -5.24 -31.75
N PRO A 30 7.53 -6.25 -32.46
CA PRO A 30 6.38 -6.09 -33.35
C PRO A 30 5.07 -5.72 -32.62
N TYR A 31 5.04 -5.88 -31.29
CA TYR A 31 3.90 -5.54 -30.43
C TYR A 31 4.11 -4.26 -29.62
N LEU A 32 5.24 -3.57 -29.80
CA LEU A 32 5.47 -2.28 -29.15
C LEU A 32 4.67 -1.20 -29.87
N LEU A 33 3.81 -0.52 -29.11
CA LEU A 33 2.90 0.51 -29.61
C LEU A 33 3.57 1.89 -29.65
N HIS A 34 3.21 2.70 -30.64
CA HIS A 34 3.39 4.16 -30.59
C HIS A 34 2.17 4.79 -29.93
N CYS A 35 2.36 5.54 -28.85
CA CYS A 35 1.29 6.16 -28.10
C CYS A 35 1.59 7.65 -27.82
N PRO A 36 1.70 8.51 -28.86
CA PRO A 36 2.06 9.92 -28.71
C PRO A 36 1.09 10.69 -27.80
N ARG A 37 -0.22 10.45 -27.95
CA ARG A 37 -1.26 11.08 -27.10
C ARG A 37 -1.15 10.66 -25.64
N THR A 38 -0.75 9.41 -25.37
CA THR A 38 -0.49 8.95 -24.00
C THR A 38 0.74 9.68 -23.44
N GLY A 39 1.79 9.88 -24.25
CA GLY A 39 2.95 10.70 -23.87
C GLY A 39 2.59 12.15 -23.54
N GLU A 40 1.72 12.79 -24.34
CA GLU A 40 1.17 14.12 -24.02
C GLU A 40 0.40 14.13 -22.70
N GLY A 41 -0.44 13.11 -22.46
CA GLY A 41 -1.18 12.93 -21.21
C GLY A 41 -0.27 12.76 -19.99
N VAL A 42 0.83 12.01 -20.12
CA VAL A 42 1.85 11.88 -19.07
C VAL A 42 2.41 13.25 -18.69
N LYS A 43 2.87 14.03 -19.67
CA LYS A 43 3.43 15.37 -19.43
C LYS A 43 2.41 16.32 -18.81
N LEU A 44 1.15 16.24 -19.24
CA LEU A 44 0.06 17.01 -18.65
C LEU A 44 -0.17 16.64 -17.17
N CYS A 45 -0.24 15.35 -16.84
CA CYS A 45 -0.38 14.89 -15.45
C CYS A 45 0.80 15.35 -14.57
N GLN A 46 2.03 15.21 -15.07
CA GLN A 46 3.23 15.65 -14.38
C GLN A 46 3.25 17.17 -14.15
N SER A 47 2.80 17.97 -15.12
CA SER A 47 2.65 19.42 -14.94
C SER A 47 1.67 19.82 -13.83
N LYS A 48 0.77 18.90 -13.43
CA LYS A 48 -0.16 19.04 -12.31
C LYS A 48 0.34 18.40 -11.01
N GLY A 49 1.63 18.05 -10.95
CA GLY A 49 2.26 17.43 -9.80
C GLY A 49 1.81 16.00 -9.54
N LYS A 50 1.41 15.27 -10.58
CA LYS A 50 1.03 13.85 -10.50
C LYS A 50 2.15 12.98 -11.07
N ALA A 51 2.58 11.99 -10.31
CA ALA A 51 3.45 10.94 -10.83
C ALA A 51 2.63 10.00 -11.74
N VAL A 52 3.24 9.58 -12.84
CA VAL A 52 2.71 8.58 -13.77
C VAL A 52 3.74 7.47 -13.92
N ILE A 53 3.38 6.27 -13.50
CA ILE A 53 4.26 5.10 -13.44
C ILE A 53 3.80 4.03 -14.43
N LEU A 54 4.75 3.26 -14.97
CA LEU A 54 4.46 2.14 -15.87
C LEU A 54 4.14 0.89 -15.05
N SER A 55 2.93 0.36 -15.15
CA SER A 55 2.61 -0.95 -14.57
C SER A 55 3.04 -2.09 -15.50
N LEU A 56 3.71 -3.07 -14.93
CA LEU A 56 4.22 -4.28 -15.57
C LEU A 56 3.43 -5.47 -15.04
N GLY A 57 2.84 -6.23 -15.96
CA GLY A 57 2.06 -7.43 -15.65
C GLY A 57 0.58 -7.25 -15.96
N GLY A 58 -0.26 -7.36 -14.93
CA GLY A 58 -1.72 -7.39 -14.99
C GLY A 58 -2.30 -8.80 -15.19
N ALA A 59 -3.63 -8.91 -15.13
CA ALA A 59 -4.34 -10.19 -15.14
C ALA A 59 -4.19 -11.04 -16.43
N ALA A 60 -3.70 -10.46 -17.52
CA ALA A 60 -3.63 -11.11 -18.82
C ALA A 60 -2.24 -11.69 -19.11
N GLY A 61 -2.17 -13.03 -19.25
CA GLY A 61 -1.00 -13.74 -19.73
C GLY A 61 -0.11 -14.32 -18.62
N ALA A 62 0.89 -15.09 -19.04
CA ALA A 62 1.97 -15.55 -18.18
C ALA A 62 3.25 -14.83 -18.60
N TYR A 63 3.83 -14.07 -17.68
CA TYR A 63 5.04 -13.28 -17.89
C TYR A 63 6.02 -13.52 -16.73
N GLY A 64 7.19 -12.89 -16.83
CA GLY A 64 8.25 -12.98 -15.84
C GLY A 64 9.56 -13.46 -16.46
N PHE A 65 10.58 -13.54 -15.62
CA PHE A 65 11.95 -13.82 -16.05
C PHE A 65 12.30 -15.29 -15.87
N SER A 66 13.22 -15.77 -16.70
CA SER A 66 13.87 -17.07 -16.56
C SER A 66 14.97 -17.04 -15.51
N ASP A 67 15.70 -15.93 -15.39
CA ASP A 67 16.75 -15.72 -14.41
C ASP A 67 17.01 -14.22 -14.11
N ASP A 68 17.95 -13.95 -13.21
CA ASP A 68 18.35 -12.60 -12.80
C ASP A 68 19.08 -11.82 -13.91
N ALA A 69 19.74 -12.49 -14.86
CA ALA A 69 20.46 -11.82 -15.93
C ALA A 69 19.47 -11.22 -16.94
N GLU A 70 18.46 -12.00 -17.34
CA GLU A 70 17.35 -11.51 -18.15
C GLU A 70 16.61 -10.35 -17.47
N ALA A 71 16.38 -10.46 -16.16
CA ALA A 71 15.73 -9.40 -15.38
C ALA A 71 16.52 -8.09 -15.40
N LYS A 72 17.86 -8.15 -15.30
CA LYS A 72 18.71 -6.95 -15.39
C LYS A 72 18.72 -6.35 -16.80
N ASP A 73 18.82 -7.18 -17.84
CA ASP A 73 18.74 -6.71 -19.22
C ASP A 73 17.38 -6.04 -19.50
N PHE A 74 16.31 -6.56 -18.92
CA PHE A 74 14.99 -5.96 -19.01
C PHE A 74 14.88 -4.62 -18.25
N ALA A 75 15.58 -4.46 -17.13
CA ALA A 75 15.67 -3.16 -16.44
C ALA A 75 16.25 -2.07 -17.35
N HIS A 76 17.34 -2.37 -18.08
CA HIS A 76 17.90 -1.46 -19.09
C HIS A 76 16.93 -1.20 -20.24
N THR A 77 16.16 -2.21 -20.64
CA THR A 77 15.12 -2.06 -21.66
C THR A 77 14.05 -1.06 -21.22
N ILE A 78 13.47 -1.24 -20.03
CA ILE A 78 12.48 -0.32 -19.46
C ILE A 78 13.07 1.08 -19.29
N TRP A 79 14.30 1.18 -18.79
CA TRP A 79 14.99 2.44 -18.60
C TRP A 79 15.11 3.24 -19.90
N ASN A 80 15.56 2.60 -20.97
CA ASN A 80 15.79 3.23 -22.27
C ASN A 80 14.52 3.56 -23.05
N LEU A 81 13.45 2.78 -22.87
CA LEU A 81 12.19 2.97 -23.60
C LEU A 81 11.26 3.99 -22.92
N PHE A 82 11.21 4.02 -21.59
CA PHE A 82 10.14 4.72 -20.86
C PHE A 82 10.64 5.70 -19.79
N LEU A 83 11.87 5.53 -19.29
CA LEU A 83 12.42 6.33 -18.19
C LEU A 83 13.56 7.23 -18.71
N GLY A 84 14.56 7.52 -17.89
CA GLY A 84 15.62 8.49 -18.17
C GLY A 84 16.70 8.01 -19.15
N GLY A 85 16.60 6.78 -19.64
CA GLY A 85 17.48 6.26 -20.67
C GLY A 85 17.13 6.79 -22.07
N SER A 86 17.86 6.31 -23.07
CA SER A 86 17.71 6.77 -24.46
C SER A 86 17.47 5.61 -25.41
N SER A 87 16.55 5.79 -26.35
CA SER A 87 16.27 4.82 -27.41
C SER A 87 15.83 5.54 -28.68
N LYS A 88 16.15 4.96 -29.84
CA LYS A 88 15.62 5.42 -31.14
C LYS A 88 14.12 5.16 -31.29
N THR A 89 13.58 4.27 -30.46
CA THR A 89 12.16 3.91 -30.44
C THR A 89 11.67 4.10 -29.02
N ARG A 90 10.82 5.11 -28.80
CA ARG A 90 10.18 5.38 -27.52
C ARG A 90 8.66 5.39 -27.69
N PRO A 91 7.91 4.52 -26.98
CA PRO A 91 6.45 4.44 -27.13
C PRO A 91 5.71 5.73 -26.81
N LEU A 92 6.24 6.53 -25.89
CA LEU A 92 5.63 7.76 -25.39
C LEU A 92 6.39 9.01 -25.88
N ASP A 93 7.10 8.90 -27.00
CA ASP A 93 8.00 9.93 -27.53
C ASP A 93 8.99 10.46 -26.48
N ASP A 94 8.94 11.75 -26.20
CA ASP A 94 9.81 12.47 -25.26
C ASP A 94 9.30 12.41 -23.81
N ALA A 95 8.16 11.77 -23.54
CA ALA A 95 7.69 11.60 -22.17
C ALA A 95 8.60 10.64 -21.39
N ILE A 96 8.89 11.02 -20.14
CA ILE A 96 9.69 10.24 -19.19
C ILE A 96 8.79 9.92 -18.00
N LEU A 97 8.47 8.66 -17.80
CA LEU A 97 7.64 8.22 -16.68
C LEU A 97 8.37 8.39 -15.34
N ASP A 98 7.60 8.38 -14.25
CA ASP A 98 8.08 8.61 -12.89
C ASP A 98 8.47 7.31 -12.17
N GLY A 99 8.43 6.16 -12.84
CA GLY A 99 8.74 4.90 -12.20
C GLY A 99 8.09 3.68 -12.83
N VAL A 100 8.15 2.57 -12.09
CA VAL A 100 7.56 1.29 -12.45
C VAL A 100 6.70 0.75 -11.33
N ASP A 101 5.64 0.03 -11.70
CA ASP A 101 4.77 -0.72 -10.82
C ASP A 101 4.83 -2.20 -11.20
N LEU A 102 5.00 -3.08 -10.21
CA LEU A 102 4.98 -4.52 -10.39
C LEU A 102 3.60 -5.07 -10.00
N ASP A 103 2.74 -5.24 -10.99
CA ASP A 103 1.42 -5.86 -10.85
C ASP A 103 1.47 -7.31 -11.36
N ILE A 104 2.20 -8.16 -10.63
CA ILE A 104 2.52 -9.52 -11.07
C ILE A 104 1.49 -10.50 -10.54
N GLU A 105 0.65 -11.01 -11.43
CA GLU A 105 -0.51 -11.86 -11.11
C GLU A 105 -0.42 -13.27 -11.72
N GLY A 106 0.65 -13.56 -12.47
CA GLY A 106 0.80 -14.80 -13.21
C GLY A 106 2.23 -15.08 -13.68
N GLY A 107 2.52 -16.34 -13.99
CA GLY A 107 3.79 -16.76 -14.57
C GLY A 107 4.92 -16.96 -13.55
N SER A 108 6.09 -16.42 -13.84
CA SER A 108 7.31 -16.61 -13.02
C SER A 108 7.42 -15.52 -11.95
N ALA A 109 7.80 -15.91 -10.73
CA ALA A 109 8.13 -15.02 -9.62
C ALA A 109 9.65 -14.68 -9.55
N LEU A 110 10.45 -15.16 -10.50
CA LEU A 110 11.91 -15.02 -10.50
C LEU A 110 12.35 -13.63 -11.01
N GLY A 111 13.57 -13.22 -10.66
CA GLY A 111 14.26 -12.07 -11.27
C GLY A 111 13.85 -10.69 -10.79
N TYR A 112 12.65 -10.50 -10.23
CA TYR A 112 12.16 -9.16 -9.83
C TYR A 112 13.06 -8.43 -8.80
N PRO A 113 13.68 -9.07 -7.80
CA PRO A 113 14.66 -8.40 -6.94
C PRO A 113 15.86 -7.84 -7.72
N ALA A 114 16.39 -8.62 -8.67
CA ALA A 114 17.50 -8.20 -9.51
C ALA A 114 17.10 -7.08 -10.47
N PHE A 115 15.90 -7.16 -11.07
CA PHE A 115 15.32 -6.08 -11.87
C PHE A 115 15.21 -4.78 -11.09
N ILE A 116 14.66 -4.81 -9.86
CA ILE A 116 14.54 -3.65 -8.98
C ILE A 116 15.91 -3.09 -8.61
N ALA A 117 16.87 -3.94 -8.22
CA ALA A 117 18.20 -3.50 -7.85
C ALA A 117 18.91 -2.79 -9.02
N GLU A 118 18.76 -3.32 -10.24
CA GLU A 118 19.35 -2.73 -11.45
C GLU A 118 18.69 -1.39 -11.80
N LEU A 119 17.35 -1.31 -11.79
CA LEU A 119 16.62 -0.05 -12.01
C LEU A 119 17.04 1.02 -11.00
N ARG A 120 17.18 0.67 -9.71
CA ARG A 120 17.63 1.64 -8.71
C ARG A 120 19.04 2.13 -8.96
N SER A 121 19.93 1.29 -9.48
CA SER A 121 21.27 1.73 -9.85
C SER A 121 21.21 2.79 -10.95
N LEU A 122 20.30 2.63 -11.93
CA LEU A 122 20.04 3.59 -12.99
C LEU A 122 19.40 4.87 -12.47
N PHE A 123 18.48 4.78 -11.50
CA PHE A 123 17.85 5.96 -10.90
C PHE A 123 18.85 6.82 -10.14
N VAL A 124 19.79 6.20 -9.41
CA VAL A 124 20.84 6.93 -8.69
C VAL A 124 21.78 7.66 -9.66
N ALA A 125 21.97 7.12 -10.87
CA ALA A 125 22.78 7.75 -11.90
C ALA A 125 22.10 8.98 -12.54
N ASP A 126 20.77 9.09 -12.47
CA ASP A 126 20.01 10.24 -12.97
C ASP A 126 19.59 11.20 -11.84
N SER A 127 20.40 12.25 -11.64
CA SER A 127 20.12 13.29 -10.64
C SER A 127 19.00 14.26 -11.01
N THR A 128 18.44 14.18 -12.22
CA THR A 128 17.49 15.18 -12.72
C THR A 128 16.04 14.92 -12.30
N LYS A 129 15.73 13.69 -11.86
CA LYS A 129 14.37 13.24 -11.60
C LYS A 129 14.34 12.23 -10.46
N GLN A 130 13.29 12.30 -9.65
CA GLN A 130 12.97 11.24 -8.70
C GLN A 130 12.11 10.18 -9.38
N TYR A 131 12.48 8.91 -9.18
CA TYR A 131 11.74 7.75 -9.68
C TYR A 131 11.18 6.93 -8.51
N TYR A 132 10.07 6.23 -8.77
CA TYR A 132 9.38 5.37 -7.82
C TYR A 132 9.36 3.92 -8.30
N ILE A 133 9.42 2.99 -7.35
CA ILE A 133 9.13 1.57 -7.55
C ILE A 133 7.95 1.21 -6.68
N THR A 134 6.89 0.71 -7.29
CA THR A 134 5.70 0.23 -6.59
C THR A 134 5.42 -1.23 -6.92
N ALA A 135 4.54 -1.85 -6.14
CA ALA A 135 4.12 -3.22 -6.34
C ALA A 135 2.64 -3.37 -5.95
N ALA A 136 1.90 -4.23 -6.63
CA ALA A 136 0.47 -4.45 -6.37
C ALA A 136 0.19 -5.90 -5.94
N PRO A 137 0.69 -6.36 -4.76
CA PRO A 137 0.39 -7.69 -4.26
C PRO A 137 -1.10 -7.85 -3.94
N GLN A 138 -1.62 -9.06 -3.99
CA GLN A 138 -2.93 -9.38 -3.46
C GLN A 138 -2.92 -9.37 -1.93
N CYS A 139 -4.09 -9.26 -1.28
CA CYS A 139 -4.14 -9.23 0.18
C CYS A 139 -3.64 -10.50 0.91
N PRO A 140 -3.73 -11.74 0.36
CA PRO A 140 -3.17 -12.91 1.04
C PRO A 140 -1.67 -12.72 1.31
N PHE A 141 -1.23 -13.03 2.53
CA PHE A 141 0.16 -12.83 2.94
C PHE A 141 0.84 -14.17 3.31
N PRO A 142 2.05 -14.46 2.80
CA PRO A 142 2.76 -13.71 1.76
C PRO A 142 2.05 -13.79 0.41
N ASP A 143 2.24 -12.76 -0.43
CA ASP A 143 1.74 -12.76 -1.80
C ASP A 143 2.43 -13.85 -2.64
N ALA A 144 1.67 -14.52 -3.51
CA ALA A 144 2.13 -15.69 -4.25
C ALA A 144 3.26 -15.38 -5.27
N TYR A 145 3.24 -14.19 -5.87
CA TYR A 145 4.18 -13.83 -6.93
C TYR A 145 5.22 -12.79 -6.47
N LEU A 146 4.83 -11.89 -5.57
CA LEU A 146 5.65 -10.80 -5.08
C LEU A 146 6.19 -11.05 -3.67
N GLY A 147 5.77 -12.11 -2.97
CA GLY A 147 6.18 -12.38 -1.59
C GLY A 147 7.70 -12.44 -1.38
N THR A 148 8.43 -13.11 -2.29
CA THR A 148 9.91 -13.16 -2.24
C THR A 148 10.53 -11.81 -2.58
N THR A 149 9.96 -11.12 -3.57
CA THR A 149 10.40 -9.78 -4.00
C THR A 149 10.30 -8.78 -2.87
N LEU A 150 9.15 -8.73 -2.19
CA LEU A 150 8.87 -7.80 -1.10
C LEU A 150 9.71 -8.07 0.17
N GLN A 151 10.37 -9.22 0.28
CA GLN A 151 11.31 -9.52 1.37
C GLN A 151 12.72 -8.95 1.13
N SER A 152 13.11 -8.73 -0.12
CA SER A 152 14.52 -8.48 -0.49
C SER A 152 14.75 -7.30 -1.43
N ALA A 153 13.69 -6.74 -2.01
CA ALA A 153 13.75 -5.63 -2.94
C ALA A 153 13.26 -4.31 -2.31
N TRP A 154 13.78 -3.19 -2.80
CA TRP A 154 13.31 -1.87 -2.39
C TRP A 154 12.06 -1.48 -3.17
N VAL A 155 10.99 -1.15 -2.44
CA VAL A 155 9.76 -0.58 -2.99
C VAL A 155 9.38 0.67 -2.18
N ASP A 156 8.85 1.69 -2.84
CA ASP A 156 8.40 2.93 -2.22
C ASP A 156 6.96 2.81 -1.73
N MET A 157 6.14 2.08 -2.47
CA MET A 157 4.72 1.89 -2.18
C MET A 157 4.27 0.48 -2.53
N VAL A 158 3.36 -0.09 -1.74
CA VAL A 158 2.62 -1.30 -2.10
C VAL A 158 1.13 -1.00 -2.18
N PHE A 159 0.51 -1.33 -3.31
CA PHE A 159 -0.92 -1.20 -3.59
C PHE A 159 -1.63 -2.52 -3.32
N VAL A 160 -1.74 -2.90 -2.04
CA VAL A 160 -2.29 -4.21 -1.65
C VAL A 160 -3.74 -4.33 -2.12
N GLN A 161 -4.03 -5.32 -2.97
CA GLN A 161 -5.34 -5.52 -3.57
C GLN A 161 -6.31 -6.17 -2.56
N TYR A 162 -7.14 -5.34 -1.90
CA TYR A 162 -8.16 -5.78 -0.94
C TYR A 162 -9.49 -6.13 -1.63
N TYR A 163 -9.42 -6.96 -2.66
CA TYR A 163 -10.57 -7.46 -3.41
C TYR A 163 -10.29 -8.86 -3.98
N ASN A 164 -11.33 -9.52 -4.50
CA ASN A 164 -11.28 -10.88 -5.07
C ASN A 164 -10.69 -11.98 -4.14
N ASN A 165 -10.54 -11.70 -2.85
CA ASN A 165 -9.89 -12.58 -1.88
C ASN A 165 -10.60 -12.53 -0.52
N TYR A 166 -10.39 -13.55 0.32
CA TYR A 166 -11.00 -13.67 1.65
C TYR A 166 -10.68 -12.48 2.59
N CYS A 167 -9.54 -11.83 2.37
CA CYS A 167 -9.04 -10.70 3.14
C CYS A 167 -9.44 -9.32 2.61
N GLY A 168 -10.28 -9.26 1.56
CA GLY A 168 -10.69 -8.00 0.93
C GLY A 168 -11.52 -7.08 1.84
N THR A 169 -11.86 -5.88 1.34
CA THR A 169 -12.58 -4.86 2.15
C THR A 169 -13.93 -5.33 2.69
N GLN A 170 -14.59 -6.29 2.02
CA GLN A 170 -15.82 -6.91 2.50
C GLN A 170 -15.63 -7.66 3.82
N ALA A 171 -14.41 -8.05 4.16
CA ALA A 171 -14.05 -8.71 5.40
C ALA A 171 -13.68 -7.72 6.53
N TYR A 172 -13.71 -6.41 6.27
CA TYR A 172 -13.38 -5.41 7.28
C TYR A 172 -14.29 -5.51 8.51
N GLY A 173 -13.66 -5.58 9.69
CA GLY A 173 -14.32 -5.87 10.97
C GLY A 173 -14.26 -7.34 11.40
N SER A 174 -13.68 -8.21 10.57
CA SER A 174 -13.38 -9.61 10.91
C SER A 174 -11.87 -9.86 10.99
N PHE A 175 -11.49 -11.04 11.50
CA PHE A 175 -10.09 -11.49 11.57
C PHE A 175 -9.44 -11.69 10.19
N ASN A 176 -10.23 -11.76 9.10
CA ASN A 176 -9.71 -11.95 7.75
C ASN A 176 -9.12 -10.67 7.15
N PHE A 177 -9.58 -9.48 7.56
CA PHE A 177 -9.02 -8.22 7.04
C PHE A 177 -7.63 -7.96 7.64
N ASN A 178 -6.59 -8.16 6.84
CA ASN A 178 -5.24 -8.37 7.33
C ASN A 178 -4.29 -7.17 7.13
N PHE A 179 -4.77 -5.94 7.19
CA PHE A 179 -3.92 -4.74 7.06
C PHE A 179 -2.78 -4.70 8.10
N GLU A 180 -3.02 -5.21 9.30
CA GLU A 180 -1.98 -5.34 10.34
C GLU A 180 -0.78 -6.17 9.87
N GLN A 181 -1.00 -7.25 9.10
CA GLN A 181 0.10 -8.08 8.59
C GLN A 181 0.98 -7.29 7.61
N TRP A 182 0.36 -6.50 6.74
CA TRP A 182 1.06 -5.65 5.79
C TRP A 182 1.78 -4.47 6.48
N ASP A 183 1.20 -3.88 7.52
CA ASP A 183 1.87 -2.87 8.36
C ASP A 183 3.07 -3.46 9.11
N ASN A 184 2.95 -4.68 9.63
CA ASN A 184 4.05 -5.39 10.28
C ASN A 184 5.18 -5.69 9.28
N TRP A 185 4.86 -6.14 8.06
CA TRP A 185 5.86 -6.30 7.00
C TRP A 185 6.58 -4.98 6.69
N ALA A 186 5.83 -3.88 6.51
CA ALA A 186 6.39 -2.57 6.20
C ALA A 186 7.41 -2.10 7.26
N LYS A 187 7.10 -2.33 8.55
CA LYS A 187 7.95 -1.93 9.68
C LYS A 187 9.15 -2.85 9.89
N THR A 188 8.94 -4.16 9.79
CA THR A 188 9.92 -5.14 10.28
C THR A 188 10.74 -5.78 9.17
N VAL A 189 10.14 -6.00 8.00
CA VAL A 189 10.74 -6.78 6.91
C VAL A 189 11.21 -5.90 5.76
N SER A 190 10.38 -4.96 5.28
CA SER A 190 10.67 -4.15 4.08
C SER A 190 12.10 -3.57 4.08
N VAL A 191 12.76 -3.63 2.91
CA VAL A 191 14.08 -3.02 2.71
C VAL A 191 14.00 -1.50 2.85
N ASN A 192 12.94 -0.88 2.30
CA ASN A 192 12.65 0.52 2.52
C ASN A 192 11.80 0.69 3.78
N LYS A 193 12.39 1.26 4.85
CA LYS A 193 11.68 1.47 6.12
C LYS A 193 10.64 2.59 6.09
N ASP A 194 10.66 3.41 5.02
CA ASP A 194 9.67 4.45 4.79
C ASP A 194 8.53 4.01 3.84
N VAL A 195 8.55 2.75 3.39
CA VAL A 195 7.54 2.18 2.48
C VAL A 195 6.12 2.48 2.95
N LYS A 196 5.25 2.77 1.98
CA LYS A 196 3.83 3.05 2.24
C LYS A 196 2.93 1.93 1.75
N VAL A 197 2.01 1.50 2.61
CA VAL A 197 0.99 0.50 2.31
C VAL A 197 -0.31 1.22 1.94
N TYR A 198 -0.82 0.96 0.75
CA TYR A 198 -2.06 1.53 0.24
C TYR A 198 -3.17 0.48 0.28
N LEU A 199 -4.38 0.93 0.61
CA LEU A 199 -5.59 0.12 0.53
C LEU A 199 -6.06 0.09 -0.93
N GLY A 200 -5.79 -0.99 -1.67
CA GLY A 200 -6.27 -1.21 -3.03
C GLY A 200 -7.72 -1.67 -3.06
N VAL A 201 -8.60 -0.92 -3.74
CA VAL A 201 -10.05 -1.18 -3.74
C VAL A 201 -10.64 -1.13 -5.16
N PRO A 202 -11.74 -1.84 -5.43
CA PRO A 202 -12.50 -1.67 -6.66
C PRO A 202 -13.20 -0.29 -6.65
N ALA A 203 -13.12 0.45 -7.75
CA ALA A 203 -13.71 1.79 -7.87
C ALA A 203 -15.22 1.77 -8.14
N SER A 204 -15.79 0.61 -8.47
CA SER A 204 -17.22 0.40 -8.65
C SER A 204 -17.58 -1.07 -8.41
N ARG A 205 -18.89 -1.37 -8.36
CA ARG A 205 -19.40 -2.74 -8.18
C ARG A 205 -18.99 -3.71 -9.30
N THR A 206 -18.75 -3.21 -10.51
CA THR A 206 -18.39 -4.05 -11.68
C THR A 206 -16.89 -4.13 -11.91
N ALA A 207 -16.08 -3.43 -11.11
CA ALA A 207 -14.63 -3.38 -11.30
C ALA A 207 -13.90 -4.65 -10.84
N ALA A 208 -14.52 -5.44 -9.96
CA ALA A 208 -13.97 -6.68 -9.43
C ALA A 208 -15.11 -7.65 -9.09
N ASN A 209 -14.80 -8.94 -8.92
CA ASN A 209 -15.78 -9.97 -8.56
C ASN A 209 -16.28 -9.83 -7.11
N ALA A 210 -15.44 -9.32 -6.21
CA ALA A 210 -15.79 -9.08 -4.80
C ALA A 210 -14.95 -7.93 -4.21
N GLY A 211 -15.43 -7.31 -3.14
CA GLY A 211 -14.66 -6.28 -2.40
C GLY A 211 -14.97 -4.84 -2.77
N TYR A 212 -15.98 -4.58 -3.60
CA TYR A 212 -16.56 -3.24 -3.67
C TYR A 212 -17.35 -2.93 -2.38
N VAL A 213 -17.18 -1.72 -1.86
CA VAL A 213 -17.97 -1.17 -0.74
C VAL A 213 -18.47 0.23 -1.11
N SER A 214 -19.53 0.72 -0.46
CA SER A 214 -19.99 2.10 -0.67
C SER A 214 -18.94 3.11 -0.18
N ILE A 215 -18.99 4.35 -0.67
CA ILE A 215 -18.02 5.36 -0.25
C ILE A 215 -18.01 5.58 1.26
N LYS A 216 -19.19 5.60 1.90
CA LYS A 216 -19.31 5.76 3.35
C LYS A 216 -18.57 4.64 4.08
N ARG A 217 -18.70 3.39 3.60
CA ARG A 217 -17.99 2.25 4.19
C ARG A 217 -16.49 2.34 3.93
N LEU A 218 -16.06 2.79 2.75
CA LEU A 218 -14.64 3.03 2.48
C LEU A 218 -14.06 4.11 3.40
N GLU A 219 -14.79 5.20 3.67
CA GLU A 219 -14.39 6.25 4.62
C GLU A 219 -14.17 5.69 6.03
N GLU A 220 -15.08 4.85 6.53
CA GLU A 220 -14.92 4.16 7.81
C GLU A 220 -13.66 3.29 7.86
N ILE A 221 -13.38 2.55 6.78
CA ILE A 221 -12.19 1.70 6.67
C ILE A 221 -10.92 2.56 6.65
N MET A 222 -10.89 3.59 5.80
CA MET A 222 -9.75 4.50 5.66
C MET A 222 -9.40 5.19 6.96
N ASP A 223 -10.41 5.70 7.69
CA ASP A 223 -10.19 6.38 8.96
C ASP A 223 -9.58 5.42 10.00
N SER A 224 -10.13 4.21 10.12
CA SER A 224 -9.59 3.19 11.02
C SER A 224 -8.17 2.77 10.67
N VAL A 225 -7.91 2.44 9.40
CA VAL A 225 -6.58 2.04 8.93
C VAL A 225 -5.57 3.16 9.15
N ARG A 226 -5.93 4.39 8.79
CA ARG A 226 -5.09 5.58 8.99
C ARG A 226 -4.78 5.84 10.45
N CYS A 227 -5.72 5.61 11.35
CA CYS A 227 -5.50 5.85 12.78
C CYS A 227 -4.64 4.77 13.43
N ASN A 228 -4.82 3.50 13.03
CA ASN A 228 -4.15 2.35 13.67
C ASN A 228 -2.78 2.03 13.07
N TYR A 229 -2.53 2.33 11.79
CA TYR A 229 -1.32 1.88 11.09
C TYR A 229 -0.53 3.07 10.55
N THR A 230 0.75 3.16 10.90
CA THR A 230 1.64 4.27 10.50
C THR A 230 2.22 4.09 9.10
N SER A 231 2.21 2.87 8.57
CA SER A 231 2.61 2.60 7.18
C SER A 231 1.56 3.05 6.15
N PHE A 232 0.33 3.37 6.56
CA PHE A 232 -0.75 3.72 5.65
C PHE A 232 -0.40 4.93 4.77
N GLY A 233 -0.39 4.71 3.45
CA GLY A 233 -0.06 5.71 2.42
C GLY A 233 -1.27 6.34 1.74
N GLY A 234 -2.42 5.67 1.74
CA GLY A 234 -3.61 6.12 1.03
C GLY A 234 -4.38 4.97 0.39
N VAL A 235 -5.09 5.27 -0.70
CA VAL A 235 -5.93 4.32 -1.42
C VAL A 235 -5.45 4.18 -2.87
N MET A 236 -5.42 2.95 -3.37
CA MET A 236 -5.32 2.64 -4.79
C MET A 236 -6.71 2.20 -5.27
N MET A 237 -7.09 2.56 -6.50
CA MET A 237 -8.40 2.21 -7.05
C MET A 237 -8.26 1.52 -8.40
N TRP A 238 -8.88 0.35 -8.52
CA TRP A 238 -9.06 -0.37 -9.79
C TRP A 238 -10.47 -0.11 -10.34
N ASP A 239 -10.68 0.66 -11.40
CA ASP A 239 -9.75 1.59 -12.03
C ASP A 239 -10.40 2.97 -12.25
N MET A 240 -9.71 3.88 -12.94
CA MET A 240 -10.24 5.23 -13.18
C MET A 240 -11.51 5.25 -14.03
N SER A 241 -11.63 4.37 -15.03
CA SER A 241 -12.82 4.30 -15.88
C SER A 241 -14.06 3.89 -15.08
N GLN A 242 -13.87 2.96 -14.15
CA GLN A 242 -14.89 2.49 -13.23
C GLN A 242 -15.29 3.58 -12.22
N SER A 243 -14.32 4.39 -11.76
CA SER A 243 -14.60 5.54 -10.88
C SER A 243 -15.44 6.62 -11.57
N TYR A 244 -15.18 6.92 -12.86
CA TYR A 244 -15.95 7.95 -13.58
C TYR A 244 -17.42 7.57 -13.70
N GLY A 245 -17.72 6.28 -13.89
CA GLY A 245 -19.09 5.78 -13.95
C GLY A 245 -19.77 5.63 -12.59
N ASN A 246 -19.03 5.75 -11.48
CA ASN A 246 -19.56 5.54 -10.12
C ASN A 246 -19.70 6.87 -9.37
N LEU A 247 -20.89 7.46 -9.43
CA LEU A 247 -21.21 8.71 -8.77
C LEU A 247 -21.85 8.45 -7.40
N GLU A 248 -21.16 8.91 -6.35
CA GLU A 248 -21.59 8.87 -4.96
C GLU A 248 -22.01 10.28 -4.53
N PRO A 249 -23.23 10.45 -3.97
CA PRO A 249 -24.01 11.69 -3.98
C PRO A 249 -23.52 12.83 -4.89
N GLY A 250 -23.41 12.57 -6.21
CA GLY A 250 -23.02 13.55 -7.23
C GLY A 250 -21.51 13.82 -7.39
N THR A 251 -20.64 13.05 -6.73
CA THR A 251 -19.18 13.12 -6.86
C THR A 251 -18.62 11.75 -7.27
N GLU A 252 -17.61 11.73 -8.14
CA GLU A 252 -16.91 10.48 -8.50
C GLU A 252 -16.36 9.76 -7.25
N TYR A 253 -16.44 8.43 -7.22
CA TYR A 253 -16.00 7.60 -6.10
C TYR A 253 -14.57 7.93 -5.64
N SER A 254 -13.63 8.05 -6.58
CA SER A 254 -12.23 8.43 -6.30
C SER A 254 -12.09 9.85 -5.73
N ALA A 255 -12.85 10.81 -6.25
CA ALA A 255 -12.83 12.18 -5.76
C ALA A 255 -13.38 12.29 -4.33
N ALA A 256 -14.42 11.53 -4.01
CA ALA A 256 -14.96 11.45 -2.65
C ALA A 256 -13.94 10.85 -1.67
N ALA A 257 -13.28 9.74 -2.03
CA ALA A 257 -12.24 9.14 -1.20
C ALA A 257 -11.04 10.09 -1.01
N ALA A 258 -10.59 10.76 -2.07
CA ALA A 258 -9.52 11.74 -2.01
C ALA A 258 -9.87 12.94 -1.10
N LYS A 259 -11.13 13.40 -1.12
CA LYS A 259 -11.61 14.44 -0.19
C LYS A 259 -11.53 13.97 1.26
N SER A 260 -11.92 12.73 1.54
CA SER A 260 -11.85 12.15 2.88
C SER A 260 -10.39 12.05 3.40
N LEU A 261 -9.46 11.60 2.55
CA LEU A 261 -8.04 11.47 2.89
C LEU A 261 -7.36 12.82 3.22
N LYS A 262 -7.84 13.92 2.63
CA LYS A 262 -7.33 15.28 2.90
C LYS A 262 -7.71 15.81 4.29
N ARG A 263 -8.64 15.18 5.00
CA ARG A 263 -8.96 15.59 6.38
C ARG A 263 -7.71 15.43 7.26
N PRO A 264 -7.40 16.39 8.16
CA PRO A 264 -6.25 16.27 9.06
C PRO A 264 -6.34 15.03 9.95
N ARG A 265 -5.25 14.25 10.05
CA ARG A 265 -5.23 13.01 10.84
C ARG A 265 -5.62 13.24 12.29
N HIS A 266 -5.15 14.33 12.91
CA HIS A 266 -5.51 14.64 14.29
C HIS A 266 -7.03 14.81 14.44
N LEU A 267 -7.72 15.48 13.52
CA LEU A 267 -9.18 15.62 13.60
C LEU A 267 -9.94 14.30 13.45
N VAL A 268 -9.40 13.35 12.68
CA VAL A 268 -10.02 12.03 12.47
C VAL A 268 -9.71 11.07 13.62
N CYS A 269 -8.49 11.09 14.14
CA CYS A 269 -8.00 10.12 15.12
C CYS A 269 -8.10 10.58 16.58
N SER A 270 -8.58 11.80 16.86
CA SER A 270 -8.72 12.36 18.23
C SER A 270 -9.77 11.67 19.12
N GLY A 271 -10.26 10.49 18.73
CA GLY A 271 -11.07 9.60 19.59
C GLY A 271 -10.28 8.45 20.23
N ASN A 272 -9.01 8.26 19.85
CA ASN A 272 -8.16 7.14 20.29
C ASN A 272 -6.88 7.62 21.00
N GLU A 273 -6.89 8.75 21.72
CA GLU A 273 -5.97 8.81 22.86
C GLU A 273 -6.42 7.71 23.83
N PRO A 274 -5.57 6.73 24.20
CA PRO A 274 -5.91 5.89 25.33
C PRO A 274 -6.19 6.84 26.48
N ALA A 275 -7.40 6.78 27.04
CA ALA A 275 -7.75 7.55 28.22
C ALA A 275 -6.55 7.45 29.16
N LYS A 276 -5.90 8.59 29.42
CA LYS A 276 -4.74 8.66 30.30
C LYS A 276 -5.15 7.89 31.55
N ALA A 277 -4.50 6.74 31.79
CA ALA A 277 -4.89 5.88 32.89
C ALA A 277 -5.02 6.77 34.14
N PRO A 278 -6.08 6.62 34.95
CA PRO A 278 -6.21 7.39 36.17
C PRO A 278 -4.88 7.32 36.89
N VAL A 279 -4.26 8.47 37.13
CA VAL A 279 -3.04 8.54 37.92
C VAL A 279 -3.36 7.78 39.20
N PRO A 280 -2.62 6.71 39.55
CA PRO A 280 -2.90 5.96 40.77
C PRO A 280 -2.93 6.97 41.91
N ALA A 281 -3.99 6.93 42.72
CA ALA A 281 -4.04 7.72 43.94
C ALA A 281 -2.72 7.47 44.72
N PRO A 282 -2.14 8.51 45.35
CA PRO A 282 -0.94 8.33 46.16
C PRO A 282 -1.17 7.17 47.14
N ALA A 283 -0.22 6.24 47.20
CA ALA A 283 -0.30 5.13 48.13
C ALA A 283 -0.53 5.69 49.55
N PRO A 284 -1.46 5.11 50.33
CA PRO A 284 -1.62 5.52 51.72
C PRO A 284 -0.28 5.37 52.45
N PRO A 285 0.05 6.28 53.37
CA PRO A 285 1.29 6.22 54.11
C PRO A 285 1.44 4.84 54.80
N PRO A 286 2.66 4.31 54.89
CA PRO A 286 2.90 3.01 55.49
C PRO A 286 2.35 2.97 56.92
N ALA A 287 1.71 1.85 57.27
CA ALA A 287 1.20 1.64 58.62
C ALA A 287 2.34 1.78 59.65
N PRO A 288 2.07 2.35 60.84
CA PRO A 288 3.07 2.46 61.90
C PRO A 288 3.65 1.09 62.22
N ALA A 289 4.98 1.02 62.37
CA ALA A 289 5.67 -0.19 62.77
C ALA A 289 5.09 -0.72 64.09
N PRO A 290 4.92 -2.05 64.25
CA PRO A 290 4.47 -2.62 65.50
C PRO A 290 5.47 -2.30 66.62
N PRO A 291 5.00 -2.09 67.86
CA PRO A 291 5.88 -1.81 68.98
C PRO A 291 6.84 -2.98 69.22
N PRO A 292 8.07 -2.70 69.70
CA PRO A 292 9.05 -3.73 69.99
C PRO A 292 8.52 -4.71 71.04
N PRO A 293 8.90 -6.00 70.96
CA PRO A 293 8.47 -7.01 71.92
C PRO A 293 8.98 -6.67 73.34
N ALA A 294 8.16 -7.00 74.33
CA ALA A 294 8.45 -6.75 75.74
C ALA A 294 9.75 -7.46 76.19
N PRO A 295 10.50 -6.89 77.14
CA PRO A 295 11.72 -7.49 77.67
C PRO A 295 11.43 -8.86 78.30
N ALA A 296 12.31 -9.83 78.04
CA ALA A 296 12.24 -11.16 78.63
C ALA A 296 12.34 -11.08 80.17
N PRO A 297 11.59 -11.90 80.91
CA PRO A 297 11.69 -11.96 82.37
C PRO A 297 13.06 -12.52 82.78
N PRO A 298 13.58 -12.10 83.96
CA PRO A 298 14.86 -12.57 84.47
C PRO A 298 14.84 -14.08 84.77
N PRO A 299 16.01 -14.76 84.70
CA PRO A 299 16.09 -16.19 84.96
C PRO A 299 15.83 -16.50 86.43
N SER A 300 14.89 -17.41 86.69
CA SER A 300 14.64 -17.98 88.01
C SER A 300 15.62 -19.11 88.30
N GLU A 301 16.15 -19.10 89.53
CA GLU A 301 17.18 -19.98 90.05
C GLU A 301 16.81 -21.47 90.02
N THR A 302 17.85 -22.28 89.81
CA THR A 302 17.88 -23.73 89.86
C THR A 302 17.45 -24.31 91.22
N ALA A 303 16.69 -25.40 91.19
CA ALA A 303 16.72 -26.42 92.24
C ALA A 303 16.93 -27.80 91.60
N SER A 304 17.83 -28.55 92.20
CA SER A 304 18.53 -29.71 91.70
C SER A 304 17.88 -31.06 92.04
N ALA A 305 18.03 -32.01 91.09
CA ALA A 305 18.29 -33.45 91.28
C ALA A 305 17.12 -34.34 91.79
N PRO A 306 17.22 -35.69 91.76
CA PRO A 306 18.28 -36.55 91.20
C PRO A 306 17.79 -37.67 90.26
N TYR A 307 18.80 -38.44 89.86
CA TYR A 307 18.90 -39.59 88.99
C TYR A 307 18.29 -40.91 89.53
N GLU A 308 18.35 -41.92 88.65
CA GLU A 308 18.19 -43.38 88.81
C GLU A 308 16.74 -43.91 88.73
N SER A 309 16.44 -44.97 87.98
CA SER A 309 17.26 -46.04 87.39
C SER A 309 16.62 -46.60 86.11
#